data_AF-A0A6L9KF48-F1
#
_entry.id   AF-A0A6L9KF48-F1
#
_cell.length_a   1.000
_cell.length_b   1.000
_cell.length_c   1.000
_cell.angle_alpha   90.00
_cell.angle_beta   90.00
_cell.angle_gamma   90.00
#
_symmetry.space_group_name_H-M   'P 1'
#
loop_
_entity.id
_entity.type
_entity.pdbx_description
1 polymer ?
#
loop_
_entity_poly.entity_id
_entity_poly.type
_entity_poly.pdbx_seq_one_letter_code
_entity_poly.pdbx_strand_id
1 'polypeptide(L)'
;MKREISDFILSGTSCNWIKTEKDTVFLINSIEELSKYISCQLDTLPIIDFDKLSLLLVCGVNTSGIHSITHDLQQISTTECKFMIDITIDMTGMFQVWSAVLLTPKIPKNSVVKLDLRQH
;
A
#
# COMPACT_ATOMS: atom_id res chain seq x y z
N MET A 1 -11.89 -12.98 8.35
CA MET A 1 -11.27 -12.48 9.60
C MET A 1 -10.54 -11.18 9.29
N LYS A 2 -10.68 -10.14 10.12
CA LYS A 2 -9.94 -8.88 9.95
C LYS A 2 -8.46 -9.13 10.30
N ARG A 3 -7.53 -8.63 9.49
CA ARG A 3 -6.10 -8.73 9.76
C ARG A 3 -5.61 -7.47 10.47
N GLU A 4 -4.64 -7.64 11.36
CA GLU A 4 -3.91 -6.50 11.92
C GLU A 4 -3.06 -5.87 10.82
N ILE A 5 -3.20 -4.56 10.66
CA ILE A 5 -2.48 -3.76 9.66
C ILE A 5 -2.03 -2.46 10.31
N SER A 6 -0.95 -1.90 9.78
CA SER A 6 -0.45 -0.58 10.19
C SER A 6 0.10 0.16 8.98
N ASP A 7 -0.04 1.49 8.97
CA ASP A 7 0.56 2.32 7.94
C ASP A 7 2.08 2.20 7.98
N PHE A 8 2.66 1.99 6.81
CA PHE A 8 4.10 1.99 6.63
C PHE A 8 4.53 3.27 5.91
N ILE A 9 5.28 4.10 6.63
CA ILE A 9 5.79 5.36 6.11
C ILE A 9 7.30 5.28 5.90
N LEU A 10 7.78 5.85 4.79
CA LEU A 10 9.22 6.04 4.55
C LEU A 10 9.76 7.34 5.17
N SER A 11 8.90 8.12 5.82
CA SER A 11 9.27 9.38 6.47
C SER A 11 10.39 9.16 7.49
N GLY A 12 11.44 9.97 7.41
CA GLY A 12 12.65 9.80 8.24
C GLY A 12 13.71 8.88 7.64
N THR A 13 13.45 8.27 6.48
CA THR A 13 14.46 7.62 5.64
C THR A 13 14.86 8.54 4.48
N SER A 14 15.94 8.19 3.78
CA SER A 14 16.33 8.82 2.51
C SER A 14 15.53 8.29 1.30
N CYS A 15 14.50 7.47 1.54
CA CYS A 15 13.75 6.75 0.50
C CYS A 15 12.42 7.41 0.18
N ASN A 16 12.04 7.37 -1.09
CA ASN A 16 10.74 7.79 -1.59
C ASN A 16 10.11 6.68 -2.43
N TRP A 17 8.78 6.61 -2.44
CA TRP A 17 8.06 5.73 -3.33
C TRP A 17 8.24 6.17 -4.79
N ILE A 18 8.55 5.21 -5.64
CA ILE A 18 8.56 5.39 -7.09
C ILE A 18 7.10 5.29 -7.57
N LYS A 19 6.75 6.09 -8.58
CA LYS A 19 5.42 6.08 -9.17
C LYS A 19 5.11 4.69 -9.76
N THR A 20 4.09 4.02 -9.23
CA THR A 20 3.64 2.70 -9.71
C THR A 20 2.43 2.82 -10.63
N GLU A 21 1.97 1.69 -11.16
CA GLU A 21 0.65 1.61 -11.78
C GLU A 21 -0.43 2.07 -10.78
N LYS A 22 -1.40 2.83 -11.29
CA LYS A 22 -2.51 3.35 -10.51
C LYS A 22 -3.57 2.26 -10.31
N ASP A 23 -4.24 2.28 -9.17
CA ASP A 23 -5.37 1.40 -8.86
C ASP A 23 -4.99 -0.11 -8.93
N THR A 24 -3.71 -0.41 -8.74
CA THR A 24 -3.14 -1.77 -8.67
C THR A 24 -2.56 -2.01 -7.28
N VAL A 25 -2.85 -3.19 -6.70
CA VAL A 25 -2.22 -3.64 -5.45
C VAL A 25 -0.95 -4.44 -5.74
N PHE A 26 0.15 -4.00 -5.13
CA PHE A 26 1.44 -4.67 -5.16
C PHE A 26 1.69 -5.36 -3.83
N LEU A 27 1.82 -6.68 -3.86
CA LEU A 27 2.28 -7.47 -2.72
C LEU A 27 3.81 -7.51 -2.73
N ILE A 28 4.43 -6.98 -1.69
CA ILE A 28 5.88 -6.93 -1.52
C ILE A 28 6.23 -7.86 -0.36
N ASN A 29 7.02 -8.87 -0.69
CA ASN A 29 7.33 -10.00 0.19
C ASN A 29 8.82 -10.22 0.44
N SER A 30 9.67 -9.37 -0.11
CA SER A 30 11.11 -9.40 0.12
C SER A 30 11.73 -8.01 -0.08
N ILE A 31 12.98 -7.86 0.36
CA ILE A 31 13.73 -6.62 0.20
C ILE A 31 14.03 -6.32 -1.29
N GLU A 32 14.25 -7.36 -2.11
CA GLU A 32 14.47 -7.25 -3.55
C GLU A 32 13.19 -6.87 -4.31
N GLU A 33 12.01 -7.24 -3.79
CA GLU A 33 10.73 -6.74 -4.31
C GLU A 33 10.55 -5.28 -3.90
N LEU A 34 10.86 -4.91 -2.66
CA LEU A 34 10.74 -3.53 -2.17
C LEU A 34 11.61 -2.55 -2.95
N SER A 35 12.85 -2.92 -3.28
CA SER A 35 13.80 -2.08 -4.01
C SER A 35 13.31 -1.68 -5.41
N LYS A 36 12.28 -2.34 -5.95
CA LYS A 36 11.65 -1.98 -7.23
C LYS A 36 10.68 -0.81 -7.11
N TYR A 37 10.21 -0.53 -5.89
CA TYR A 37 9.16 0.46 -5.61
C TYR A 37 9.66 1.66 -4.83
N ILE A 38 10.93 1.67 -4.39
CA ILE A 38 11.52 2.78 -3.66
C ILE A 38 12.83 3.25 -4.31
N SER A 39 13.08 4.55 -4.23
CA SER A 39 14.35 5.18 -4.61
C SER A 39 14.92 5.89 -3.40
N CYS A 40 16.15 5.56 -3.02
CA CYS A 40 16.81 6.09 -1.84
C CYS A 40 18.02 6.96 -2.22
N GLN A 41 18.18 8.12 -1.60
CA GLN A 41 19.33 9.00 -1.83
C GLN A 41 20.61 8.46 -1.17
N LEU A 42 20.46 7.76 -0.05
CA LEU A 42 21.50 6.94 0.56
C LEU A 42 21.12 5.50 0.24
N ASP A 43 22.08 4.62 -0.08
CA ASP A 43 21.85 3.21 -0.40
C ASP A 43 21.36 2.37 0.82
N THR A 44 20.73 3.01 1.79
CA THR A 44 20.16 2.41 3.00
C THR A 44 18.68 2.16 2.80
N LEU A 45 18.31 0.88 2.66
CA LEU A 45 16.92 0.45 2.57
C LEU A 45 16.29 0.35 3.97
N PRO A 46 14.96 0.54 4.09
CA PRO A 46 14.26 0.31 5.35
C PRO A 46 14.35 -1.15 5.79
N ILE A 47 14.51 -1.36 7.10
CA ILE A 47 14.63 -2.69 7.71
C ILE A 47 13.23 -3.23 8.00
N ILE A 48 12.83 -4.28 7.29
CA ILE A 48 11.54 -4.97 7.46
C ILE A 48 11.79 -6.47 7.55
N ASP A 49 11.23 -7.12 8.56
CA ASP A 49 11.28 -8.58 8.71
C ASP A 49 10.26 -9.23 7.76
N PHE A 50 10.66 -9.40 6.50
CA PHE A 50 9.83 -10.02 5.46
C PHE A 50 9.58 -11.51 5.69
N ASP A 51 10.24 -12.17 6.63
CA ASP A 51 9.88 -13.56 6.97
C ASP A 51 8.54 -13.60 7.72
N LYS A 52 8.24 -12.55 8.49
CA LYS A 52 7.00 -12.43 9.28
C LYS A 52 5.97 -11.50 8.66
N LEU A 53 6.40 -10.57 7.81
CA LEU A 53 5.58 -9.46 7.35
C LEU A 53 5.54 -9.38 5.82
N SER A 54 4.50 -8.72 5.33
CA SER A 54 4.35 -8.30 3.94
C SER A 54 3.98 -6.82 3.90
N LEU A 55 4.37 -6.17 2.82
CA LEU A 55 3.88 -4.84 2.48
C LEU A 55 2.83 -4.94 1.37
N LEU A 56 1.76 -4.18 1.51
CA LEU A 56 0.80 -3.90 0.44
C LEU A 56 0.97 -2.45 0.02
N LEU A 57 1.19 -2.23 -1.27
CA LEU A 57 1.32 -0.89 -1.86
C LEU A 57 0.21 -0.70 -2.89
N VAL A 58 -0.54 0.39 -2.77
CA VAL A 58 -1.47 0.87 -3.79
C VAL A 58 -1.21 2.36 -4.00
N CYS A 59 -1.11 2.78 -5.25
CA CYS A 59 -1.07 4.19 -5.61
C CYS A 59 -2.30 4.54 -6.43
N GLY A 60 -2.72 5.80 -6.37
CA GLY A 60 -3.79 6.30 -7.22
C GLY A 60 -3.72 7.81 -7.40
N VAL A 61 -4.67 8.29 -8.19
CA VAL A 61 -4.83 9.71 -8.48
C VAL A 61 -6.29 10.07 -8.29
N ASN A 62 -6.54 11.28 -7.79
CA ASN A 62 -7.86 11.85 -7.71
C ASN A 62 -7.87 13.21 -8.39
N THR A 63 -8.93 13.53 -9.12
CA THR A 63 -9.10 14.83 -9.80
C THR A 63 -9.64 15.90 -8.87
N SER A 64 -10.05 15.50 -7.66
CA SER A 64 -10.47 16.36 -6.56
C SER A 64 -9.55 16.14 -5.36
N GLY A 65 -9.59 17.06 -4.39
CA GLY A 65 -8.81 16.89 -3.18
C GLY A 65 -9.32 15.70 -2.37
N ILE A 66 -8.47 15.18 -1.51
CA ILE A 66 -8.75 14.02 -0.67
C ILE A 66 -8.88 14.50 0.77
N HIS A 67 -10.07 14.36 1.32
CA HIS A 67 -10.35 14.64 2.73
C HIS A 67 -9.73 13.57 3.63
N SER A 68 -9.95 12.30 3.29
CA SER A 68 -9.42 11.17 4.05
C SER A 68 -9.28 9.92 3.21
N ILE A 69 -8.32 9.07 3.58
CA ILE A 69 -8.15 7.72 3.05
C ILE A 69 -8.23 6.77 4.22
N THR A 70 -9.14 5.81 4.14
CA THR A 70 -9.25 4.71 5.10
C THR A 70 -9.00 3.40 4.39
N HIS A 71 -8.50 2.42 5.12
CA HIS A 71 -8.10 1.16 4.53
C HIS A 71 -8.34 0.00 5.49
N ASP A 72 -8.61 -1.17 4.93
CA ASP A 72 -8.80 -2.40 5.71
C ASP A 72 -8.36 -3.62 4.91
N LEU A 73 -7.95 -4.69 5.59
CA LEU A 73 -7.52 -5.94 4.98
C LEU A 73 -8.35 -7.09 5.54
N GLN A 74 -9.17 -7.68 4.68
CA GLN A 74 -10.03 -8.80 5.03
C GLN A 74 -9.48 -10.09 4.42
N GLN A 75 -9.24 -11.10 5.26
CA GLN A 75 -8.97 -12.44 4.77
C GLN A 75 -10.30 -13.11 4.36
N ILE A 76 -10.39 -13.47 3.08
CA ILE A 76 -11.54 -14.13 2.46
C ILE A 76 -11.40 -15.64 2.51
N SER A 77 -10.20 -16.16 2.23
CA SER A 77 -9.86 -17.58 2.31
C SER A 77 -8.42 -17.78 2.75
N THR A 78 -7.92 -19.01 2.71
CA THR A 78 -6.51 -19.33 2.99
C THR A 78 -5.55 -18.73 1.97
N THR A 79 -6.02 -18.46 0.75
CA THR A 79 -5.20 -17.96 -0.37
C THR A 79 -5.74 -16.67 -0.96
N GLU A 80 -6.74 -16.05 -0.35
CA GLU A 80 -7.38 -14.84 -0.87
C GLU A 80 -7.58 -13.79 0.22
N CYS A 81 -7.10 -12.59 -0.06
CA CYS A 81 -7.32 -11.40 0.75
C CYS A 81 -7.99 -10.32 -0.10
N LYS A 82 -8.82 -9.52 0.54
CA LYS A 82 -9.44 -8.34 -0.04
C LYS A 82 -8.87 -7.12 0.66
N PHE A 83 -8.16 -6.28 -0.10
CA PHE A 83 -7.63 -5.02 0.36
C PHE A 83 -8.62 -3.91 -0.01
N MET A 84 -9.24 -3.29 0.98
CA MET A 84 -10.24 -2.24 0.82
C MET A 84 -9.60 -0.89 1.05
N ILE A 85 -9.85 0.05 0.13
CA ILE A 85 -9.44 1.45 0.23
C ILE A 85 -10.68 2.31 0.00
N ASP A 86 -11.07 3.08 1.01
CA ASP A 86 -12.19 4.01 0.97
C ASP A 86 -11.63 5.44 1.04
N ILE A 87 -11.85 6.20 -0.04
CA ILE A 87 -11.38 7.59 -0.19
C ILE A 87 -12.59 8.51 -0.13
N THR A 88 -12.55 9.44 0.81
CA THR A 88 -13.51 10.55 0.90
C THR A 88 -12.88 11.76 0.24
N ILE A 89 -13.54 12.30 -0.78
CA ILE A 89 -13.05 13.43 -1.57
C ILE A 89 -13.57 14.75 -1.00
N ASP A 90 -12.81 15.82 -1.16
CA ASP A 90 -13.31 17.19 -0.97
C ASP A 90 -13.45 17.91 -2.33
N MET A 91 -14.37 18.87 -2.41
CA MET A 91 -14.66 19.58 -3.67
C MET A 91 -13.64 20.70 -3.98
N THR A 92 -12.40 20.62 -3.45
CA THR A 92 -11.41 21.69 -3.63
C THR A 92 -10.84 21.78 -5.04
N GLY A 93 -11.19 20.83 -5.93
CA GLY A 93 -10.78 20.85 -7.35
C GLY A 93 -9.27 20.66 -7.58
N MET A 94 -8.53 20.22 -6.57
CA MET A 94 -7.10 20.00 -6.66
C MET A 94 -6.79 18.56 -7.08
N PHE A 95 -6.02 18.39 -8.14
CA PHE A 95 -5.47 17.09 -8.51
C PHE A 95 -4.54 16.59 -7.41
N GLN A 96 -4.82 15.40 -6.86
CA GLN A 96 -4.04 14.82 -5.77
C GLN A 96 -3.58 13.40 -6.09
N VAL A 97 -2.28 13.17 -5.95
CA VAL A 97 -1.69 11.82 -5.98
C VAL A 97 -1.69 11.28 -4.56
N TRP A 98 -2.05 10.00 -4.41
CA TRP A 98 -2.07 9.33 -3.12
C TRP A 98 -1.43 7.95 -3.21
N SER A 99 -0.92 7.47 -2.08
CA SER A 99 -0.49 6.10 -1.89
C SER A 99 -0.94 5.59 -0.53
N ALA A 100 -1.37 4.34 -0.49
CA ALA A 100 -1.62 3.59 0.74
C ALA A 100 -0.58 2.47 0.82
N VAL A 101 0.21 2.47 1.88
CA VAL A 101 1.23 1.45 2.10
C VAL A 101 1.04 0.85 3.47
N LEU A 102 0.77 -0.45 3.50
CA LEU A 102 0.41 -1.16 4.73
C LEU A 102 1.36 -2.29 5.02
N LEU A 103 1.74 -2.38 6.29
CA LEU A 103 2.41 -3.52 6.87
C LEU A 103 1.35 -4.47 7.44
N THR A 104 1.44 -5.74 7.06
CA THR A 104 0.52 -6.82 7.48
C THR A 104 1.32 -8.06 7.84
N PRO A 105 0.78 -8.97 8.68
CA PRO A 105 1.27 -10.34 8.78
C PRO A 105 1.44 -10.97 7.40
N LYS A 106 2.45 -11.84 7.27
CA LYS A 106 2.87 -12.46 6.02
C LYS A 106 1.69 -12.94 5.18
N ILE A 107 1.68 -12.53 3.92
CA ILE A 107 0.79 -13.03 2.88
C ILE A 107 1.61 -13.99 2.02
N PRO A 108 1.24 -15.28 1.93
CA PRO A 108 1.94 -16.23 1.06
C PRO A 108 1.99 -15.72 -0.38
N LYS A 109 3.11 -15.91 -1.06
CA LYS A 109 3.34 -15.41 -2.44
C LYS A 109 2.30 -15.90 -3.45
N ASN A 110 1.71 -17.08 -3.21
CA ASN A 110 0.68 -17.67 -4.06
C ASN A 110 -0.74 -17.17 -3.73
N SER A 111 -0.88 -16.22 -2.79
CA SER A 111 -2.17 -15.65 -2.43
C SER A 111 -2.56 -14.56 -3.42
N VAL A 112 -3.86 -14.47 -3.69
CA VAL A 112 -4.46 -13.38 -4.46
C VAL A 112 -4.86 -12.27 -3.51
N VAL A 113 -4.40 -11.04 -3.79
CA VAL A 113 -4.87 -9.84 -3.11
C VAL A 113 -5.74 -9.06 -4.09
N LYS A 114 -7.05 -8.97 -3.81
CA LYS A 114 -7.99 -8.19 -4.61
C LYS A 114 -8.13 -6.79 -4.05
N LEU A 115 -8.01 -5.78 -4.90
CA LEU A 115 -8.30 -4.39 -4.54
C LEU A 115 -9.80 -4.10 -4.64
N ASP A 116 -10.38 -3.50 -3.60
CA ASP A 116 -11.71 -2.87 -3.61
C ASP A 116 -11.51 -1.39 -3.29
N LEU A 117 -11.45 -0.58 -4.34
CA LEU A 117 -11.24 0.86 -4.27
C LEU A 117 -12.59 1.57 -4.41
N ARG A 118 -12.91 2.41 -3.42
CA ARG A 118 -14.13 3.21 -3.37
C ARG A 118 -13.79 4.68 -3.21
N GLN A 119 -14.45 5.52 -4.00
CA GLN A 119 -14.27 6.96 -4.00
C GLN A 119 -15.65 7.59 -3.92
N HIS A 120 -15.88 8.46 -2.94
CA HIS A 120 -17.16 9.12 -2.69
C HIS A 120 -17.00 10.55 -2.20
#